data_AF-A0A523WBP1-F1
#
_entry.id   AF-A0A523WBP1-F1
#
_cell.length_a   1.000
_cell.length_b   1.000
_cell.length_c   1.000
_cell.angle_alpha   90.00
_cell.angle_beta   90.00
_cell.angle_gamma   90.00
#
_symmetry.space_group_name_H-M   'P 1'
#
loop_
_entity.id
_entity.type
_entity.pdbx_description
1 polymer ?
#
loop_
_entity_poly.entity_id
_entity_poly.type
_entity_poly.pdbx_seq_one_letter_code
_entity_poly.pdbx_strand_id
1 'polypeptide(L)'
;MANLLREGATLTKLACPSCASPLFKLRNGDVWCARCEKKVIILKEGEEPSKIMGAIVLNKLEATLLTKIQEIQNRMQHEENMEELQKLGTVLSGLLENLEKIRKTKRS
;
A
#
# COMPACT_ATOMS: atom_id res chain seq x y z
N MET A 1 7.89 -16.18 -18.64
CA MET A 1 8.19 -14.97 -19.45
C MET A 1 7.17 -14.76 -20.58
N ALA A 2 6.90 -15.75 -21.45
CA ALA A 2 5.93 -15.62 -22.55
C ALA A 2 4.49 -15.26 -22.09
N ASN A 3 4.07 -15.72 -20.90
CA ASN A 3 2.73 -15.44 -20.37
C ASN A 3 2.52 -13.95 -20.05
N LEU A 4 3.54 -13.25 -19.51
CA LEU A 4 3.43 -11.83 -19.18
C LEU A 4 3.26 -10.96 -20.43
N LEU A 5 3.91 -11.31 -21.54
CA LEU A 5 3.73 -10.61 -22.81
C LEU A 5 2.32 -10.83 -23.38
N ARG A 6 1.76 -12.05 -23.25
CA ARG A 6 0.38 -12.35 -23.64
C ARG A 6 -0.64 -11.61 -22.76
N GLU A 7 -0.31 -11.41 -21.49
CA GLU A 7 -1.08 -10.58 -20.56
C GLU A 7 -0.90 -9.07 -20.81
N GLY A 8 -0.14 -8.67 -21.82
CA GLY A 8 0.05 -7.28 -22.23
C GLY A 8 1.06 -6.50 -21.38
N ALA A 9 2.02 -7.18 -20.74
CA ALA A 9 3.20 -6.54 -20.19
C ALA A 9 4.20 -6.19 -21.31
N THR A 10 4.96 -5.11 -21.12
CA THR A 10 5.98 -4.65 -22.08
C THR A 10 7.37 -4.93 -21.54
N LEU A 11 8.25 -5.49 -22.37
CA LEU A 11 9.65 -5.66 -21.99
C LEU A 11 10.33 -4.29 -21.83
N THR A 12 11.03 -4.07 -20.71
CA THR A 12 11.80 -2.84 -20.47
C THR A 12 13.24 -3.01 -20.94
N LYS A 13 13.98 -1.90 -21.09
CA LYS A 13 15.42 -1.92 -21.37
C LYS A 13 16.29 -2.22 -20.14
N LEU A 14 15.67 -2.48 -18.98
CA LEU A 14 16.35 -2.62 -17.70
C LEU A 14 16.48 -4.09 -17.30
N ALA A 15 17.59 -4.42 -16.64
CA ALA A 15 17.84 -5.74 -16.07
C ALA A 15 17.63 -5.74 -14.55
N CYS A 16 17.17 -6.85 -14.02
CA CYS A 16 17.02 -7.04 -12.58
C CYS A 16 18.40 -7.05 -11.90
N PRO A 17 18.65 -6.19 -10.89
CA PRO A 17 19.95 -6.12 -10.22
C PRO A 17 20.30 -7.40 -9.45
N SER A 18 19.31 -8.21 -9.05
CA SER A 18 19.54 -9.43 -8.28
C SER A 18 19.79 -10.69 -9.13
N CYS A 19 19.36 -10.71 -10.40
CA CYS A 19 19.44 -11.94 -11.21
C CYS A 19 19.73 -11.73 -12.71
N ALA A 20 19.99 -10.48 -13.12
CA ALA A 20 20.24 -10.03 -14.50
C ALA A 20 19.13 -10.34 -15.52
N SER A 21 17.96 -10.85 -15.08
CA SER A 21 16.82 -11.10 -15.97
C SER A 21 16.20 -9.77 -16.47
N PRO A 22 15.69 -9.71 -17.72
CA PRO A 22 14.93 -8.56 -18.21
C PRO A 22 13.72 -8.25 -17.32
N LEU A 23 13.48 -6.97 -17.07
CA LEU A 23 12.31 -6.49 -16.34
C LEU A 23 11.14 -6.21 -17.28
N PHE A 24 9.93 -6.47 -16.79
CA PHE A 24 8.68 -6.26 -17.50
C PHE A 24 7.92 -5.09 -16.87
N LYS A 25 7.32 -4.23 -17.69
CA LYS A 25 6.35 -3.21 -17.25
C LYS A 25 4.95 -3.80 -17.40
N LEU A 26 4.26 -4.03 -16.29
CA LEU A 26 2.89 -4.54 -16.27
C LEU A 26 1.90 -3.45 -16.69
N ARG A 27 0.66 -3.83 -17.02
CA ARG A 27 -0.40 -2.88 -17.43
C ARG A 27 -0.72 -1.81 -16.38
N ASN A 28 -0.57 -2.16 -15.10
CA ASN A 28 -0.78 -1.23 -13.98
C ASN A 28 0.38 -0.22 -13.80
N GLY A 29 1.44 -0.31 -14.62
CA GLY A 29 2.61 0.55 -14.55
C GLY A 29 3.77 0.02 -13.71
N ASP A 30 3.57 -1.09 -12.98
CA ASP A 30 4.61 -1.68 -12.14
C ASP A 30 5.72 -2.33 -12.94
N VAL A 31 6.96 -2.26 -12.43
CA VAL A 31 8.11 -2.97 -12.99
C VAL A 31 8.31 -4.28 -12.23
N TRP A 32 8.38 -5.40 -12.95
CA TRP A 32 8.36 -6.75 -12.40
C TRP A 32 9.49 -7.61 -12.94
N CYS A 33 10.14 -8.36 -12.05
CA CYS A 33 11.08 -9.40 -12.43
C CYS A 33 10.39 -10.77 -12.44
N ALA A 34 10.21 -11.35 -13.62
CA ALA A 34 9.57 -12.66 -13.78
C ALA A 34 10.39 -13.83 -13.20
N ARG A 35 11.70 -13.65 -13.02
CA ARG A 35 12.61 -14.69 -12.48
C ARG A 35 12.67 -14.66 -10.95
N CYS A 36 12.68 -13.47 -10.35
CA CYS A 36 12.71 -13.31 -8.89
C CYS A 36 11.32 -13.26 -8.27
N GLU A 37 10.27 -13.15 -9.09
CA GLU A 37 8.88 -12.96 -8.66
C GLU A 37 8.72 -11.77 -7.70
N LYS A 38 9.40 -10.66 -8.05
CA LYS A 38 9.44 -9.45 -7.23
C LYS A 38 9.16 -8.20 -8.04
N LYS A 39 8.44 -7.28 -7.43
CA LYS A 39 8.30 -5.89 -7.89
C LYS A 39 9.62 -5.17 -7.73
N VAL A 40 10.07 -4.51 -8.80
CA VAL A 40 11.28 -3.71 -8.83
C VAL A 40 10.88 -2.24 -8.83
N ILE A 41 11.49 -1.45 -7.96
CA ILE A 41 11.26 -0.02 -7.85
C ILE A 41 12.47 0.68 -8.46
N ILE A 42 12.24 1.52 -9.47
CA ILE A 42 13.29 2.32 -10.10
C ILE A 42 13.31 3.67 -9.38
N LEU A 43 14.44 3.96 -8.74
CA LEU A 43 14.69 5.25 -8.09
C LEU A 43 15.23 6.23 -9.14
N LYS A 44 14.75 7.47 -9.12
CA LYS A 44 15.44 8.56 -9.83
C LYS A 44 16.68 8.97 -9.02
N GLU A 45 17.73 9.41 -9.70
CA GLU A 45 18.90 9.99 -9.02
C GLU A 45 18.45 11.13 -8.08
N GLY A 46 18.82 11.02 -6.80
CA GLY A 46 18.42 11.95 -5.74
C GLY A 46 17.20 11.55 -4.90
N GLU A 47 16.48 10.47 -5.23
CA GLU A 47 15.41 9.93 -4.37
C GLU A 47 15.97 8.95 -3.33
N GLU A 48 15.75 9.24 -2.04
CA GLU A 48 16.14 8.32 -0.98
C GLU A 48 15.22 7.09 -0.90
N PRO A 49 15.79 5.86 -0.88
CA PRO A 49 15.00 4.64 -0.72
C PRO A 49 14.12 4.64 0.54
N SER A 50 14.61 5.27 1.62
CA SER A 50 13.95 5.42 2.91
C SER A 50 12.59 6.14 2.80
N LYS A 51 12.53 7.21 1.99
CA LYS A 51 11.32 8.01 1.77
C LYS A 51 10.26 7.22 1.01
N ILE A 52 10.66 6.44 -0.01
CA ILE A 52 9.73 5.63 -0.79
C ILE A 52 9.18 4.47 0.03
N MET A 53 10.06 3.79 0.78
CA MET A 53 9.63 2.73 1.70
C MET A 53 8.69 3.28 2.77
N GLY A 54 8.99 4.46 3.32
CA GLY A 54 8.10 5.18 4.23
C GLY A 54 6.72 5.45 3.63
N ALA A 55 6.66 5.97 2.41
CA ALA A 55 5.39 6.23 1.71
C ALA A 55 4.56 4.96 1.49
N ILE A 56 5.20 3.84 1.11
CA ILE A 56 4.52 2.54 0.93
C ILE A 56 3.93 2.05 2.26
N VAL A 57 4.72 2.10 3.34
CA VAL A 57 4.26 1.67 4.68
C VAL A 57 3.09 2.53 5.15
N LEU A 58 3.19 3.86 5.01
CA LEU A 58 2.12 4.78 5.37
C LEU A 58 0.86 4.61 4.51
N ASN A 59 0.99 4.24 3.23
CA ASN A 59 -0.16 3.89 2.38
C ASN A 59 -0.86 2.62 2.83
N LYS A 60 -0.10 1.57 3.17
CA LYS A 60 -0.66 0.33 3.70
C LYS A 60 -1.35 0.54 5.05
N LEU A 61 -0.75 1.35 5.91
CA LEU A 61 -1.33 1.68 7.21
C LEU A 61 -2.63 2.48 7.06
N GLU A 62 -2.69 3.49 6.18
CA GLU A 62 -3.93 4.24 5.89
C GLU A 62 -5.05 3.30 5.40
N ALA A 63 -4.77 2.40 4.45
CA ALA A 63 -5.75 1.43 3.97
C ALA A 63 -6.27 0.52 5.10
N THR A 64 -5.39 0.13 6.02
CA THR A 64 -5.75 -0.70 7.18
C THR A 64 -6.66 0.07 8.14
N LEU A 65 -6.33 1.33 8.45
CA LEU A 65 -7.17 2.18 9.31
C LEU A 65 -8.55 2.41 8.72
N LEU A 66 -8.66 2.70 7.43
CA LEU A 66 -9.95 2.85 6.75
C LEU A 66 -10.79 1.57 6.83
N THR A 67 -10.16 0.41 6.66
CA THR A 67 -10.83 -0.90 6.82
C THR A 67 -11.33 -1.08 8.26
N LYS A 68 -10.51 -0.76 9.27
CA LYS A 68 -10.93 -0.86 10.68
C LYS A 68 -12.02 0.13 11.07
N ILE A 69 -12.01 1.33 10.49
CA ILE A 69 -13.10 2.31 10.66
C ILE A 69 -14.41 1.72 10.13
N GLN A 70 -14.40 1.10 8.95
CA GLN A 70 -15.58 0.45 8.39
C GLN A 70 -16.07 -0.72 9.27
N GLU A 71 -15.16 -1.55 9.78
CA GLU A 71 -15.50 -2.64 10.70
C GLU A 71 -16.18 -2.11 11.98
N ILE A 72 -15.65 -1.05 12.58
CA ILE A 72 -16.23 -0.46 13.79
C ILE A 72 -17.60 0.16 13.49
N GLN A 73 -17.72 0.89 12.38
CA GLN A 73 -18.99 1.47 11.94
C GLN A 73 -20.07 0.38 11.79
N ASN A 74 -19.74 -0.76 11.17
CA ASN A 74 -20.66 -1.88 11.01
C ASN A 74 -21.08 -2.50 12.36
N ARG A 75 -20.16 -2.58 13.33
CA ARG A 75 -20.47 -3.05 14.68
C ARG A 75 -21.40 -2.08 15.42
N MET A 76 -21.10 -0.78 15.36
CA MET A 76 -21.91 0.25 16.01
C MET A 76 -23.35 0.30 15.49
N GLN A 77 -23.57 -0.02 14.21
CA GLN A 77 -24.92 -0.05 13.62
C GLN A 77 -25.89 -1.03 14.30
N HIS A 78 -25.36 -2.07 14.93
CA HIS A 78 -26.16 -3.16 15.51
C HIS A 78 -25.99 -3.24 17.04
N GLU A 79 -25.26 -2.30 17.64
CA GLU A 79 -24.99 -2.30 19.07
C GLU A 79 -26.05 -1.48 19.81
N GLU A 80 -26.75 -2.13 20.73
CA GLU A 80 -27.78 -1.52 21.57
C GLU A 80 -27.27 -1.26 22.99
N ASN A 81 -26.17 -1.92 23.39
CA ASN A 81 -25.56 -1.69 24.69
C ASN A 81 -24.77 -0.38 24.69
N MET A 82 -25.24 0.59 25.47
CA MET A 82 -24.63 1.92 25.60
C MET A 82 -23.16 1.88 26.04
N GLU A 83 -22.77 0.93 26.89
CA GLU A 83 -21.39 0.79 27.36
C GLU A 83 -20.47 0.29 26.24
N GLU A 84 -20.92 -0.70 25.47
CA GLU A 84 -20.19 -1.19 24.29
C GLU A 84 -20.13 -0.14 23.19
N LEU A 85 -21.22 0.62 22.98
CA LEU A 85 -21.25 1.73 22.04
C LEU A 85 -20.20 2.81 22.42
N GLN A 86 -20.05 3.12 23.70
CA GLN A 86 -19.02 4.04 24.19
C GLN A 86 -17.60 3.50 23.96
N LYS A 87 -17.37 2.21 24.19
CA LYS A 87 -16.08 1.56 23.91
C LYS A 87 -15.74 1.64 22.41
N LEU A 88 -16.70 1.30 21.54
CA LEU A 88 -16.54 1.40 20.09
C LEU A 88 -16.27 2.84 19.63
N GLY A 89 -16.98 3.82 20.19
CA GLY A 89 -16.77 5.25 19.91
C GLY A 89 -15.37 5.71 20.30
N THR A 90 -14.85 5.26 21.44
CA THR A 90 -13.48 5.59 21.88
C THR A 90 -12.43 5.05 20.92
N VAL A 91 -12.59 3.80 20.48
CA VAL A 91 -11.68 3.19 19.50
C VAL A 91 -11.78 3.92 18.15
N LEU A 92 -12.99 4.25 17.69
CA LEU A 92 -13.22 4.98 16.44
C LEU A 92 -12.51 6.34 16.45
N SER A 93 -12.65 7.12 17.52
CA SER A 93 -11.96 8.40 17.68
C SER A 93 -10.44 8.23 17.57
N GLY A 94 -9.87 7.24 18.25
CA GLY A 94 -8.44 6.93 18.14
C GLY A 94 -8.00 6.55 16.72
N LEU A 95 -8.81 5.79 15.98
CA LEU A 95 -8.51 5.45 14.58
C LEU A 95 -8.55 6.69 13.66
N LEU A 96 -9.52 7.59 13.87
CA LEU A 96 -9.65 8.82 13.09
C LEU A 96 -8.47 9.78 13.34
N GLU A 97 -8.05 9.94 14.60
CA GLU A 97 -6.85 10.73 14.93
C GLU A 97 -5.58 10.15 14.28
N ASN A 98 -5.43 8.83 14.31
CA ASN A 98 -4.29 8.16 13.66
C ASN A 98 -4.31 8.35 12.14
N LEU A 99 -5.49 8.30 11.52
CA LEU A 99 -5.67 8.54 10.10
C LEU A 99 -5.27 9.99 9.73
N GLU A 100 -5.67 10.96 10.54
CA GLU A 100 -5.29 12.37 10.36
C GLU A 100 -3.77 12.54 10.45
N LYS A 101 -3.12 11.94 11.46
CA LYS A 101 -1.66 11.97 11.63
C LYS A 101 -0.94 11.42 10.39
N ILE A 102 -1.38 10.27 9.86
CA ILE A 102 -0.78 9.68 8.66
C ILE A 102 -0.92 10.62 7.46
N ARG A 103 -2.10 11.22 7.26
CA ARG A 103 -2.33 12.16 6.14
C ARG A 103 -1.48 13.41 6.25
N LYS A 104 -1.25 13.91 7.47
CA LYS A 104 -0.31 15.02 7.74
C LYS A 104 1.13 14.60 7.42
N THR A 105 1.57 13.43 7.88
CA THR A 105 2.92 12.90 7.61
C THR A 105 3.18 12.74 6.12
N LYS A 106 2.19 12.34 5.31
CA LYS A 106 2.33 12.21 3.86
C LYS A 106 2.42 13.54 3.09
N ARG A 107 1.96 14.64 3.68
CA ARG A 107 2.01 15.98 3.09
C ARG A 107 3.31 16.73 3.41
N SER A 108 4.04 16.27 4.42
CA SER A 108 5.32 16.84 4.87
C SER A 108 6.51 16.23 4.16
#